data_AF-A0A971H3N1-F1
#
_entry.id   AF-A0A971H3N1-F1
#
_cell.length_a   1.000
_cell.length_b   1.000
_cell.length_c   1.000
_cell.angle_alpha   90.00
_cell.angle_beta   90.00
_cell.angle_gamma   90.00
#
_symmetry.space_group_name_H-M   'P 1'
#
loop_
_entity.id
_entity.type
_entity.pdbx_description
1 polymer ?
#
loop_
_entity_poly.entity_id
_entity_poly.type
_entity_poly.pdbx_seq_one_letter_code
_entity_poly.pdbx_strand_id
1 'polypeptide(L)'
;MYYKECRHESEKPHSKLLIISFFLVFAFAVCLGSLRLYGLYIEHRISETIGSIEACQENNLKLSQKNSEMLAPAKIYSYAREELGMTIAENIKTVQVDYEAVRVAKSESITVQAEEGVMARLNPFVKSAHAKN
;
A
#
# COMPACT_ATOMS: atom_id res chain seq x y z
N MET A 1 72.86 -27.14 -26.09
CA MET A 1 71.49 -27.67 -25.94
C MET A 1 71.43 -28.50 -24.68
N TYR A 2 70.81 -27.99 -23.61
CA TYR A 2 70.19 -28.81 -22.56
C TYR A 2 69.10 -27.93 -21.94
N TYR A 3 67.86 -28.15 -22.36
CA TYR A 3 66.70 -27.52 -21.77
C TYR A 3 66.52 -28.11 -20.38
N LYS A 4 66.60 -27.28 -19.35
CA LYS A 4 66.26 -27.65 -17.99
C LYS A 4 64.74 -27.54 -17.89
N GLU A 5 64.06 -28.65 -18.08
CA GLU A 5 62.61 -28.78 -17.92
C GLU A 5 62.22 -28.30 -16.52
N CYS A 6 61.52 -27.18 -16.46
CA CYS A 6 60.84 -26.72 -15.26
C CYS A 6 59.69 -27.69 -14.98
N ARG A 7 59.99 -28.74 -14.23
CA ARG A 7 58.99 -29.59 -13.58
C ARG A 7 58.29 -28.74 -12.53
N HIS A 8 57.22 -28.05 -12.93
CA HIS A 8 56.29 -27.45 -11.99
C HIS A 8 55.49 -28.61 -11.39
N GLU A 9 55.97 -29.10 -10.25
CA GLU A 9 55.31 -30.14 -9.49
C GLU A 9 53.87 -29.72 -9.24
N SER A 10 52.96 -30.55 -9.77
CA SER A 10 51.52 -30.46 -9.60
C SER A 10 51.17 -30.80 -8.14
N GLU A 11 51.51 -29.93 -7.21
CA GLU A 11 51.06 -30.04 -5.83
C GLU A 11 49.69 -29.36 -5.63
N LYS A 12 48.69 -30.20 -5.41
CA LYS A 12 47.46 -29.95 -4.63
C LYS A 12 46.30 -29.20 -5.32
N PRO A 13 45.64 -29.78 -6.35
CA PRO A 13 44.29 -29.36 -6.73
C PRO A 13 43.29 -29.46 -5.57
N HIS A 14 43.49 -30.41 -4.63
CA HIS A 14 42.64 -30.58 -3.45
C HIS A 14 42.66 -29.38 -2.48
N SER A 15 43.78 -28.67 -2.35
CA SER A 15 43.87 -27.50 -1.45
C SER A 15 43.06 -26.33 -2.00
N LYS A 16 43.11 -26.10 -3.32
CA LYS A 16 42.32 -25.05 -3.98
C LYS A 16 40.81 -25.31 -3.87
N LEU A 17 40.38 -26.58 -4.03
CA LEU A 17 38.98 -26.97 -3.88
C LEU A 17 38.46 -26.78 -2.45
N LEU A 18 39.27 -27.09 -1.43
CA LEU A 18 38.90 -26.85 -0.04
C LEU A 18 38.74 -25.36 0.24
N ILE A 19 39.65 -24.52 -0.25
CA ILE A 19 39.57 -23.06 -0.10
C ILE A 19 38.27 -22.54 -0.74
N ILE A 20 37.96 -22.97 -1.98
CA ILE A 20 36.73 -22.58 -2.67
C ILE A 20 35.48 -23.04 -1.89
N SER A 21 35.48 -24.27 -1.38
CA SER A 21 34.38 -24.80 -0.56
C SER A 21 34.16 -23.98 0.71
N PHE A 22 35.23 -23.63 1.42
CA PHE A 22 35.14 -22.76 2.60
C PHE A 22 34.61 -21.36 2.27
N PHE A 23 35.05 -20.76 1.16
CA PHE A 23 34.51 -19.48 0.70
C PHE A 23 33.02 -19.56 0.36
N LEU A 24 32.58 -20.65 -0.27
CA LEU A 24 31.19 -20.87 -0.62
C LEU A 24 30.32 -20.99 0.64
N VAL A 25 30.74 -21.81 1.60
CA VAL A 25 30.03 -21.95 2.89
C VAL A 25 29.99 -20.62 3.64
N PHE A 26 31.09 -19.87 3.64
CA PHE A 26 31.14 -18.55 4.27
C PHE A 26 30.21 -17.55 3.59
N ALA A 27 30.19 -17.51 2.25
CA ALA A 27 29.28 -16.65 1.50
C ALA A 27 27.80 -16.99 1.76
N PHE A 28 27.46 -18.28 1.84
CA PHE A 28 26.11 -18.71 2.22
C PHE A 28 25.77 -18.29 3.65
N ALA A 29 26.68 -18.46 4.60
CA ALA A 29 26.46 -18.05 5.99
C ALA A 29 26.20 -16.53 6.10
N VAL A 30 26.99 -15.71 5.40
CA VAL A 30 26.79 -14.25 5.34
C VAL A 30 25.45 -13.92 4.67
N CYS A 31 25.12 -14.59 3.56
CA CYS A 31 23.86 -14.38 2.85
C CYS A 31 22.65 -14.72 3.75
N LEU A 32 22.67 -15.87 4.42
CA LEU A 32 21.65 -16.27 5.40
C LEU A 32 21.55 -15.27 6.56
N GLY A 33 22.68 -14.76 7.06
CA GLY A 33 22.72 -13.72 8.08
C GLY A 33 22.07 -12.41 7.61
N SER A 34 22.43 -11.95 6.41
CA SER A 34 21.84 -10.74 5.82
C SER A 34 20.35 -10.89 5.54
N LEU A 35 19.90 -12.07 5.08
CA LEU A 35 18.49 -12.35 4.84
C LEU A 35 17.69 -12.30 6.15
N ARG A 36 18.27 -12.80 7.25
CA ARG A 36 17.65 -12.72 8.57
C ARG A 36 17.53 -11.28 9.07
N LEU A 37 18.58 -10.48 8.88
CA LEU A 37 18.59 -9.06 9.25
C LEU A 37 17.59 -8.26 8.40
N TYR A 38 17.52 -8.56 7.10
CA TYR A 38 16.57 -7.96 6.17
C TYR A 38 15.12 -8.32 6.51
N GLY A 39 14.87 -9.55 6.97
CA GLY A 39 13.57 -9.95 7.50
C GLY A 39 13.15 -9.09 8.70
N LEU A 40 14.06 -8.85 9.64
CA LEU A 40 13.80 -8.02 10.83
C LEU A 40 13.58 -6.54 10.47
N TYR A 41 14.32 -6.05 9.47
CA TYR A 41 14.11 -4.72 8.90
C TYR A 41 12.74 -4.58 8.24
N ILE A 42 12.32 -5.57 7.45
CA ILE A 42 11.00 -5.60 6.83
C ILE A 42 9.91 -5.64 7.89
N GLU A 43 10.05 -6.49 8.91
CA GLU A 43 9.06 -6.62 9.98
C GLU A 43 8.83 -5.29 10.70
N HIS A 44 9.91 -4.55 10.98
CA HIS A 44 9.82 -3.21 11.54
C HIS A 44 9.07 -2.23 10.63
N ARG A 45 9.40 -2.22 9.33
CA ARG A 45 8.73 -1.35 8.33
C ARG A 45 7.26 -1.70 8.13
N ILE A 46 6.93 -2.99 8.16
CA ILE A 46 5.55 -3.47 8.09
C ILE A 46 4.78 -3.02 9.33
N SER A 47 5.37 -3.12 10.52
CA SER A 47 4.74 -2.68 11.77
C SER A 47 4.45 -1.16 11.77
N GLU A 48 5.39 -0.34 11.31
CA GLU A 48 5.20 1.10 11.16
C GLU A 48 4.07 1.44 10.16
N THR A 49 4.02 0.70 9.05
CA THR A 49 2.97 0.88 8.03
C THR A 49 1.60 0.45 8.55
N ILE A 50 1.52 -0.67 9.29
CA ILE A 50 0.28 -1.13 9.91
C ILE A 50 -0.23 -0.11 10.93
N GLY A 51 0.65 0.44 11.78
CA GLY A 51 0.25 1.48 12.73
C GLY A 51 -0.29 2.73 12.04
N SER A 52 0.30 3.11 10.90
CA SER A 52 -0.20 4.23 10.10
C SER A 52 -1.57 3.94 9.47
N ILE A 53 -1.80 2.70 9.03
CA ILE A 53 -3.10 2.27 8.49
C ILE A 53 -4.17 2.28 9.59
N GLU A 54 -3.86 1.78 10.78
CA GLU A 54 -4.78 1.75 11.91
C GLU A 54 -5.19 3.17 12.35
N ALA A 55 -4.23 4.09 12.46
CA ALA A 55 -4.50 5.50 12.74
C ALA A 55 -5.38 6.14 11.65
N CYS A 56 -5.12 5.84 10.38
CA CYS A 56 -5.95 6.32 9.27
C CYS A 56 -7.38 5.76 9.33
N GLN A 57 -7.53 4.48 9.68
CA GLN A 57 -8.82 3.82 9.83
C GLN A 57 -9.63 4.43 10.98
N GLU A 58 -9.00 4.69 12.13
CA GLU A 58 -9.64 5.34 13.27
C GLU A 58 -10.13 6.76 12.90
N ASN A 59 -9.31 7.52 12.20
CA ASN A 59 -9.67 8.87 11.73
C ASN A 59 -10.84 8.84 10.73
N ASN A 60 -10.84 7.89 9.80
CA ASN A 60 -11.96 7.71 8.87
C ASN A 60 -13.26 7.34 9.60
N LEU A 61 -13.19 6.48 10.61
CA LEU A 61 -14.36 6.09 11.40
C LEU A 61 -14.93 7.29 12.16
N LYS A 62 -14.07 8.09 12.82
CA LYS A 62 -14.47 9.33 13.48
C LYS A 62 -15.11 10.33 12.51
N LEU A 63 -14.56 10.46 11.31
CA LEU A 63 -15.09 11.37 10.30
C LEU A 63 -16.46 10.89 9.79
N SER A 64 -16.61 9.59 9.53
CA SER A 64 -17.88 8.99 9.12
C SER A 64 -18.95 9.16 10.20
N GLN A 65 -18.59 8.99 11.46
CA GLN A 65 -19.48 9.24 12.59
C GLN A 65 -19.93 10.71 12.63
N LYS A 66 -18.98 11.66 12.58
CA LYS A 66 -19.31 13.10 12.55
C LYS A 66 -20.17 13.48 11.36
N ASN A 67 -19.90 12.94 10.18
CA ASN A 67 -20.70 13.18 8.98
C ASN A 67 -22.13 12.64 9.16
N SER A 68 -22.27 11.44 9.74
CA SER A 68 -23.58 10.86 10.06
C SER A 68 -24.34 11.67 11.10
N GLU A 69 -23.63 12.24 12.09
CA GLU A 69 -24.21 13.14 13.09
C GLU A 69 -24.65 14.48 12.49
N MET A 70 -23.91 15.03 11.52
CA MET A 70 -24.29 16.26 10.81
C MET A 70 -25.49 16.04 9.86
N LEU A 71 -25.51 14.89 9.18
CA LEU A 71 -26.61 14.49 8.30
C LEU A 71 -27.80 13.90 9.06
N ALA A 72 -27.73 13.81 10.40
CA ALA A 72 -28.84 13.34 11.20
C ALA A 72 -30.05 14.27 10.97
N PRO A 73 -31.23 13.71 10.63
CA PRO A 73 -32.42 14.52 10.32
C PRO A 73 -32.71 15.57 11.40
N ALA A 74 -32.52 15.24 12.67
CA ALA A 74 -32.70 16.16 13.80
C ALA A 74 -31.81 17.43 13.69
N LYS A 75 -30.54 17.29 13.28
CA LYS A 75 -29.64 18.44 13.08
C LYS A 75 -30.00 19.25 11.83
N ILE A 76 -30.43 18.57 10.76
CA ILE A 76 -30.92 19.24 9.56
C ILE A 76 -32.13 20.11 9.91
N TYR A 77 -33.07 19.59 10.70
CA TYR A 77 -34.23 20.35 11.16
C TYR A 77 -33.86 21.49 12.10
N SER A 78 -32.95 21.28 13.07
CA SER A 78 -32.52 22.36 13.97
C SER A 78 -31.80 23.47 13.23
N TYR A 79 -30.88 23.13 12.31
CA TYR A 79 -30.19 24.10 11.45
C TYR A 79 -31.17 24.86 10.55
N ALA A 80 -32.08 24.16 9.88
CA ALA A 80 -33.08 24.80 9.03
C ALA A 80 -33.99 25.76 9.80
N ARG A 81 -34.33 25.42 11.05
CA ARG A 81 -35.14 26.29 11.91
C ARG A 81 -34.36 27.47 12.47
N GLU A 82 -33.14 27.25 12.96
CA GLU A 82 -32.34 28.24 13.68
C GLU A 82 -31.58 29.19 12.74
N GLU A 83 -30.88 28.67 11.73
CA GLU A 83 -30.08 29.48 10.82
C GLU A 83 -30.83 29.94 9.57
N LEU A 84 -31.70 29.09 9.01
CA LEU A 84 -32.47 29.41 7.79
C LEU A 84 -33.84 30.02 8.10
N GLY A 85 -34.25 30.07 9.38
CA GLY A 85 -35.55 30.58 9.80
C GLY A 85 -36.74 29.82 9.22
N MET A 86 -36.55 28.57 8.79
CA MET A 86 -37.63 27.77 8.19
C MET A 86 -38.67 27.40 9.26
N THR A 87 -39.91 27.78 9.00
CA THR A 87 -41.08 27.40 9.80
C THR A 87 -41.77 26.20 9.19
N ILE A 88 -42.36 25.34 10.03
CA ILE A 88 -43.14 24.19 9.59
C ILE A 88 -44.40 24.73 8.90
N ALA A 89 -44.44 24.67 7.57
CA ALA A 89 -45.62 25.04 6.79
C ALA A 89 -46.60 23.85 6.72
N GLU A 90 -47.90 24.10 6.85
CA GLU A 90 -48.95 23.08 6.74
C GLU A 90 -49.08 22.49 5.31
N ASN A 91 -48.52 23.16 4.29
CA ASN A 91 -48.57 22.75 2.89
C ASN A 91 -47.18 22.35 2.36
N ILE A 92 -46.74 21.14 2.69
CA ILE A 92 -45.47 20.58 2.22
C ILE A 92 -45.68 20.05 0.80
N LYS A 93 -45.18 20.78 -0.21
CA LYS A 93 -45.05 20.27 -1.58
C LYS A 93 -43.68 19.62 -1.76
N THR A 94 -43.67 18.31 -2.00
CA THR A 94 -42.46 17.58 -2.39
C THR A 94 -42.17 17.82 -3.87
N VAL A 95 -41.13 18.58 -4.17
CA VAL A 95 -40.64 18.74 -5.54
C VAL A 95 -39.63 17.64 -5.80
N GLN A 96 -40.00 16.65 -6.62
CA GLN A 96 -39.04 15.65 -7.09
C GLN A 96 -38.14 16.31 -8.14
N VAL A 97 -36.85 16.40 -7.82
CA VAL A 97 -35.84 16.87 -8.79
C VAL A 97 -35.48 15.69 -9.67
N ASP A 98 -35.53 15.90 -11.00
CA ASP A 98 -35.20 14.88 -11.97
C ASP A 98 -33.76 14.38 -11.77
N TYR A 99 -33.59 13.06 -11.80
CA TYR A 99 -32.36 12.36 -11.46
C TYR A 99 -31.19 12.76 -12.38
N GLU A 100 -31.50 13.13 -13.62
CA GLU A 100 -30.50 13.57 -14.59
C GLU A 100 -29.85 14.92 -14.22
N ALA A 101 -30.63 15.85 -13.66
CA ALA A 101 -30.11 17.15 -13.22
C ALA A 101 -29.19 17.04 -11.99
N VAL A 102 -29.46 16.07 -11.11
CA VAL A 102 -28.65 15.80 -9.90
C VAL A 102 -27.31 15.14 -10.25
N ARG A 103 -27.27 14.33 -11.32
CA ARG A 103 -26.02 13.71 -11.83
C ARG A 103 -24.98 14.76 -12.25
N VAL A 104 -25.41 15.92 -12.74
CA VAL A 104 -24.51 17.00 -13.16
C VAL A 104 -23.82 17.67 -11.96
N ALA A 105 -24.52 17.75 -10.81
CA ALA A 105 -23.96 18.31 -9.57
C ALA A 105 -23.05 17.33 -8.83
N LYS A 106 -23.27 16.02 -9.01
CA LYS A 106 -22.32 14.97 -8.59
C LYS A 106 -21.20 14.92 -9.63
N SER A 107 -20.35 15.96 -9.67
CA SER A 107 -19.11 15.89 -10.44
C SER A 107 -18.42 14.60 -10.07
N GLU A 108 -18.23 13.73 -11.06
CA GLU A 108 -17.38 12.56 -10.96
C GLU A 108 -16.13 12.95 -10.17
N SER A 109 -15.87 12.24 -9.07
CA SER A 109 -14.48 12.03 -8.71
C SER A 109 -13.91 11.36 -9.95
N ILE A 110 -13.22 12.15 -10.77
CA ILE A 110 -12.50 11.66 -11.93
C ILE A 110 -11.52 10.66 -11.32
N THR A 111 -11.87 9.38 -11.37
CA THR A 111 -10.89 8.31 -11.36
C THR A 111 -10.08 8.55 -12.61
N VAL A 112 -9.03 9.34 -12.44
CA VAL A 112 -7.96 9.44 -13.41
C VAL A 112 -7.56 7.98 -13.64
N GLN A 113 -7.96 7.42 -14.78
CA GLN A 113 -7.37 6.19 -15.26
C GLN A 113 -5.90 6.54 -15.44
N ALA A 114 -5.11 6.26 -14.41
CA ALA A 114 -3.68 6.40 -14.45
C ALA A 114 -3.23 5.52 -15.62
N GLU A 115 -2.72 6.14 -16.68
CA GLU A 115 -2.07 5.39 -17.74
C GLU A 115 -1.08 4.45 -17.07
N GLU A 116 -1.29 3.15 -17.24
CA GLU A 116 -0.40 2.12 -16.75
C GLU A 116 0.93 2.25 -17.51
N GLY A 117 1.80 3.14 -17.03
CA GLY A 117 3.18 3.17 -17.43
C GLY A 117 3.79 1.79 -17.22
N VAL A 118 4.78 1.42 -18.03
CA VAL A 118 5.43 0.09 -18.01
C VAL A 118 5.89 -0.33 -16.60
N MET A 119 6.20 0.65 -15.74
CA MET A 119 6.55 0.48 -14.32
C MET A 119 5.39 -0.06 -13.46
N ALA A 120 4.14 0.27 -13.76
CA ALA A 120 2.96 -0.19 -13.02
C ALA A 120 2.69 -1.69 -13.24
N ARG A 121 2.99 -2.23 -14.45
CA ARG A 121 2.88 -3.66 -14.76
C ARG A 121 3.90 -4.54 -14.04
N LEU A 122 5.01 -3.95 -13.59
CA LEU A 122 6.07 -4.65 -12.86
C LEU A 122 5.82 -4.69 -11.34
N ASN A 123 4.77 -4.04 -10.84
CA ASN A 123 4.49 -3.97 -9.41
C ASN A 123 3.60 -5.16 -8.97
N PRO A 124 4.14 -6.18 -8.28
CA PRO A 124 3.36 -7.37 -7.90
C PRO A 124 2.28 -7.07 -6.85
N PHE A 125 2.34 -5.91 -6.19
CA PHE A 125 1.41 -5.53 -5.13
C PHE A 125 0.12 -4.86 -5.65
N VAL A 126 0.09 -4.40 -6.90
CA VAL A 126 -1.13 -3.82 -7.50
C VAL A 126 -2.12 -4.92 -7.87
N LYS A 127 -1.62 -6.09 -8.26
CA LYS A 127 -2.44 -7.22 -8.70
C LYS A 127 -3.18 -7.92 -7.56
N SER A 128 -2.69 -7.83 -6.33
CA SER A 128 -3.32 -8.42 -5.14
C SER A 128 -4.44 -7.55 -4.54
N ALA A 129 -4.46 -6.24 -4.82
CA ALA A 129 -5.51 -5.34 -4.33
C ALA A 129 -6.84 -5.47 -5.10
N HIS A 130 -6.79 -5.97 -6.35
CA HIS A 130 -7.98 -6.20 -7.19
C HIS A 130 -8.55 -7.62 -7.14
N ALA A 131 -8.00 -8.51 -6.30
CA ALA A 131 -8.57 -9.83 -6.09
C ALA A 131 -9.65 -9.78 -5.00
N LYS A 132 -10.86 -9.31 -5.33
CA LYS A 132 -12.05 -9.61 -4.53
C LYS A 132 -13.31 -9.75 -5.39
N ASN A 133 -13.88 -10.96 -5.27
CA ASN A 133 -15.19 -11.49 -5.69
C ASN A 133 -15.43 -11.69 -7.19
#